data_AF-A0A498KY63-F1
#
_entry.id   AF-A0A498KY63-F1
#
_cell.length_a   1.000
_cell.length_b   1.000
_cell.length_c   1.000
_cell.angle_alpha   90.00
_cell.angle_beta   90.00
_cell.angle_gamma   90.00
#
_symmetry.space_group_name_H-M   'P 1'
#
loop_
_entity.id
_entity.type
_entity.pdbx_description
1 polymer ?
#
loop_
_entity_poly.entity_id
_entity_poly.type
_entity_poly.pdbx_seq_one_letter_code
_entity_poly.pdbx_strand_id
1 'polypeptide(L)'
;MPRRAGGDHITAARRLRRVATFLEQGVRCQKALGDASGEFEYVVGRLFADQTGIISGSLGTMRENQASAADHLDAIESETTATDAAALDELDGETYSAKVDQLRRAVSAFETLPDALAKIKRGFDAFRQGGDAYLGEQYLDAEQTLGTVGTELDPASETLSSLTAPAPVADAIDDLTRVSDTISVAAVDLEAAAEAGTRGARSERRAAFTDVQTHLEDATVAPDRLEIVRRLLRR
;
A
#
# COMPACT_ATOMS: atom_id res chain seq x y z
N MET A 1 56.31 -23.74 19.34
CA MET A 1 56.14 -22.31 18.99
C MET A 1 54.84 -22.18 18.21
N PRO A 2 53.76 -21.59 18.78
CA PRO A 2 52.53 -21.39 18.02
C PRO A 2 52.79 -20.34 16.94
N ARG A 3 52.57 -20.70 15.66
CA ARG A 3 52.58 -19.73 14.56
C ARG A 3 51.48 -18.71 14.85
N ARG A 4 51.86 -17.45 15.11
CA ARG A 4 50.91 -16.33 15.05
C ARG A 4 50.24 -16.39 13.68
N ALA A 5 48.91 -16.54 13.65
CA ALA A 5 48.18 -16.34 12.41
C ALA A 5 48.57 -14.96 11.86
N GLY A 6 49.17 -14.92 10.67
CA GLY A 6 49.64 -13.68 10.03
C GLY A 6 48.49 -12.69 9.82
N GLY A 7 48.81 -11.41 9.67
CA GLY A 7 47.81 -10.32 9.49
C GLY A 7 46.81 -10.59 8.35
N ASP A 8 47.20 -11.39 7.37
CA ASP A 8 46.35 -11.82 6.26
C ASP A 8 45.20 -12.72 6.72
N HIS A 9 45.43 -13.64 7.67
CA HIS A 9 44.38 -14.49 8.24
C HIS A 9 43.38 -13.69 9.08
N ILE A 10 43.86 -12.68 9.82
CA ILE A 10 43.00 -11.79 10.62
C ILE A 10 42.10 -10.95 9.69
N THR A 11 42.66 -10.47 8.58
CA THR A 11 41.94 -9.69 7.57
C THR A 11 40.90 -10.55 6.84
N ALA A 12 41.27 -11.76 6.42
CA ALA A 12 40.35 -12.70 5.78
C ALA A 12 39.19 -13.11 6.70
N ALA A 13 39.47 -13.44 7.96
CA ALA A 13 38.43 -13.78 8.94
C ALA A 13 37.46 -12.61 9.21
N ARG A 14 37.96 -11.37 9.24
CA ARG A 14 37.11 -10.18 9.38
C ARG A 14 36.19 -9.99 8.18
N ARG A 15 36.71 -10.15 6.96
CA ARG A 15 35.93 -10.03 5.72
C ARG A 15 34.84 -11.09 5.63
N LEU A 16 35.17 -12.35 5.91
CA LEU A 16 34.19 -13.45 5.96
C LEU A 16 33.09 -13.20 6.99
N ARG A 17 33.42 -12.63 8.16
CA ARG A 17 32.43 -12.25 9.16
C ARG A 17 31.46 -11.19 8.65
N ARG A 18 31.95 -10.17 7.95
CA ARG A 18 31.11 -9.10 7.39
C ARG A 18 30.21 -9.60 6.26
N VAL A 19 30.70 -10.52 5.42
CA VAL A 19 29.85 -11.19 4.44
C VAL A 19 28.77 -12.02 5.14
N ALA A 20 29.12 -12.78 6.18
CA ALA A 20 28.15 -13.54 6.94
C ALA A 20 27.07 -12.61 7.54
N THR A 21 27.45 -11.44 8.07
CA THR A 21 26.51 -10.41 8.52
C THR A 21 25.61 -9.94 7.37
N PHE A 22 26.17 -9.60 6.20
CA PHE A 22 25.38 -9.15 5.05
C PHE A 22 24.33 -10.19 4.63
N LEU A 23 24.73 -11.46 4.52
CA LEU A 23 23.83 -12.55 4.15
C LEU A 23 22.75 -12.80 5.21
N GLU A 24 23.15 -12.86 6.48
CA GLU A 24 22.23 -13.10 7.59
C GLU A 24 21.18 -11.99 7.70
N GLN A 25 21.63 -10.73 7.75
CA GLN A 25 20.74 -9.59 7.86
C GLN A 25 19.93 -9.37 6.57
N GLY A 26 20.52 -9.63 5.41
CA GLY A 26 19.83 -9.56 4.12
C GLY A 26 18.65 -10.53 4.05
N VAL A 27 18.85 -11.78 4.46
CA VAL A 27 17.77 -12.79 4.53
C VAL A 27 16.68 -12.36 5.52
N ARG A 28 17.05 -11.82 6.68
CA ARG A 28 16.06 -11.36 7.66
C ARG A 28 15.28 -10.13 7.19
N CYS A 29 15.94 -9.17 6.55
CA CYS A 29 15.32 -8.01 5.93
C CYS A 29 14.31 -8.46 4.86
N GLN A 30 14.71 -9.37 3.97
CA GLN A 30 13.82 -9.93 2.94
C GLN A 30 12.64 -10.68 3.54
N LYS A 31 12.84 -11.45 4.61
CA LYS A 31 11.75 -12.13 5.29
C LYS A 31 10.74 -11.13 5.85
N ALA A 32 11.21 -10.11 6.58
CA ALA A 32 10.34 -9.09 7.16
C ALA A 32 9.57 -8.32 6.07
N LEU A 33 10.20 -8.00 4.94
CA LEU A 33 9.53 -7.41 3.77
C LEU A 33 8.50 -8.37 3.14
N GLY A 34 8.79 -9.68 3.10
CA GLY A 34 7.85 -10.70 2.64
C GLY A 34 6.63 -10.80 3.55
N ASP A 35 6.83 -10.77 4.86
CA ASP A 35 5.74 -10.79 5.85
C ASP A 35 4.90 -9.50 5.75
N ALA A 36 5.51 -8.33 5.54
CA ALA A 36 4.79 -7.07 5.26
C ALA A 36 3.97 -7.12 3.95
N SER A 37 4.53 -7.74 2.90
CA SER A 37 3.82 -7.96 1.63
C SER A 37 2.60 -8.87 1.79
N GLY A 38 2.72 -9.93 2.61
CA GLY A 38 1.59 -10.81 2.93
C GLY A 38 0.45 -10.08 3.65
N GLU A 39 0.78 -9.21 4.60
CA GLU A 39 -0.22 -8.35 5.26
C GLU A 39 -0.86 -7.36 4.29
N PHE A 40 -0.09 -6.84 3.33
CA PHE A 40 -0.61 -5.94 2.29
C PHE A 40 -1.65 -6.65 1.42
N GLU A 41 -1.33 -7.83 0.90
CA GLU A 41 -2.27 -8.63 0.10
C GLU A 41 -3.54 -8.96 0.89
N TYR A 42 -3.39 -9.30 2.18
CA TYR A 42 -4.51 -9.54 3.07
C TYR A 42 -5.40 -8.30 3.22
N VAL A 43 -4.82 -7.13 3.48
CA VAL A 43 -5.56 -5.86 3.61
C VAL A 43 -6.29 -5.51 2.33
N VAL A 44 -5.60 -5.58 1.17
CA VAL A 44 -6.20 -5.32 -0.14
C VAL A 44 -7.36 -6.27 -0.41
N GLY A 45 -7.19 -7.57 -0.11
CA GLY A 45 -8.26 -8.55 -0.22
C GLY A 45 -9.48 -8.20 0.65
N ARG A 46 -9.28 -7.70 1.87
CA ARG A 46 -10.37 -7.27 2.76
C ARG A 46 -11.03 -5.97 2.34
N LEU A 47 -10.26 -4.99 1.84
CA LEU A 47 -10.79 -3.77 1.26
C LEU A 47 -11.74 -4.10 0.11
N PHE A 48 -11.32 -4.97 -0.80
CA PHE A 48 -12.18 -5.39 -1.89
C PHE A 48 -13.35 -6.25 -1.43
N ALA A 49 -13.22 -7.05 -0.37
CA ALA A 49 -14.31 -7.88 0.14
C ALA A 49 -15.35 -7.14 1.00
N ASP A 50 -15.26 -5.81 1.16
CA ASP A 50 -16.10 -5.02 2.06
C ASP A 50 -16.03 -5.52 3.53
N GLN A 51 -14.84 -5.91 3.97
CA GLN A 51 -14.58 -6.42 5.32
C GLN A 51 -13.58 -5.53 6.07
N THR A 52 -13.87 -4.23 6.10
CA THR A 52 -12.94 -3.20 6.58
C THR A 52 -12.67 -3.27 8.08
N GLY A 53 -13.58 -3.85 8.87
CA GLY A 53 -13.50 -3.89 10.34
C GLY A 53 -12.28 -4.61 10.94
N ILE A 54 -11.56 -5.43 10.17
CA ILE A 54 -10.44 -6.26 10.64
C ILE A 54 -9.08 -5.70 10.16
N ILE A 55 -9.07 -4.62 9.37
CA ILE A 55 -7.86 -4.12 8.70
C ILE A 55 -6.85 -3.50 9.67
N SER A 56 -7.30 -2.87 10.77
CA SER A 56 -6.42 -2.12 11.68
C SER A 56 -5.32 -2.97 12.31
N GLY A 57 -5.60 -4.25 12.60
CA GLY A 57 -4.61 -5.19 13.13
C GLY A 57 -3.49 -5.45 12.12
N SER A 58 -3.86 -5.80 10.88
CA SER A 58 -2.90 -6.04 9.79
C SER A 58 -2.08 -4.81 9.41
N LEU A 59 -2.66 -3.60 9.48
CA LEU A 59 -1.88 -2.37 9.31
C LEU A 59 -0.85 -2.16 10.43
N GLY A 60 -1.14 -2.61 11.65
CA GLY A 60 -0.18 -2.63 12.75
C GLY A 60 0.96 -3.61 12.46
N THR A 61 0.63 -4.86 12.15
CA THR A 61 1.61 -5.90 11.79
C THR A 61 2.50 -5.48 10.62
N MET A 62 1.94 -4.82 9.60
CA MET A 62 2.70 -4.32 8.46
C MET A 62 3.76 -3.28 8.89
N ARG A 63 3.41 -2.36 9.81
CA ARG A 63 4.38 -1.39 10.37
C ARG A 63 5.46 -2.07 11.19
N GLU A 64 5.10 -3.07 12.00
CA GLU A 64 6.08 -3.84 12.79
C GLU A 64 7.07 -4.59 11.89
N ASN A 65 6.58 -5.23 10.83
CA ASN A 65 7.41 -5.91 9.85
C ASN A 65 8.30 -4.94 9.07
N GLN A 66 7.79 -3.77 8.70
CA GLN A 66 8.59 -2.71 8.07
C GLN A 66 9.71 -2.21 8.99
N ALA A 67 9.40 -1.96 10.27
CA ALA A 67 10.40 -1.54 11.25
C ALA A 67 11.48 -2.60 11.44
N SER A 68 11.11 -3.88 11.54
CA SER A 68 12.07 -4.98 11.60
C SER A 68 12.94 -5.05 10.33
N ALA A 69 12.37 -4.81 9.15
CA ALA A 69 13.14 -4.78 7.91
C ALA A 69 14.14 -3.61 7.88
N ALA A 70 13.75 -2.44 8.39
CA ALA A 70 14.61 -1.26 8.52
C ALA A 70 15.78 -1.53 9.48
N ASP A 71 15.54 -2.13 10.64
CA ASP A 71 16.60 -2.50 11.59
C ASP A 71 17.65 -3.44 10.96
N HIS A 72 17.19 -4.40 10.15
CA HIS A 72 18.10 -5.31 9.42
C HIS A 72 18.88 -4.58 8.32
N LEU A 73 18.26 -3.63 7.62
CA LEU A 73 18.93 -2.81 6.62
C LEU A 73 20.00 -1.91 7.28
N ASP A 74 19.69 -1.28 8.41
CA ASP A 74 20.63 -0.45 9.16
C ASP A 74 21.85 -1.26 9.64
N ALA A 75 21.64 -2.50 10.06
CA ALA A 75 22.72 -3.42 10.41
C ALA A 75 23.62 -3.74 9.19
N ILE A 76 23.03 -3.95 8.01
CA ILE A 76 23.80 -4.14 6.76
C ILE A 76 24.64 -2.90 6.45
N GLU A 77 24.02 -1.72 6.45
CA GLU A 77 24.67 -0.46 6.06
C GLU A 77 25.76 -0.02 7.05
N SER A 78 25.62 -0.35 8.34
CA SER A 78 26.58 0.02 9.38
C SER A 78 27.72 -0.98 9.58
N GLU A 79 27.47 -2.29 9.39
CA GLU A 79 28.46 -3.34 9.69
C GLU A 79 29.21 -3.86 8.45
N THR A 80 28.71 -3.56 7.25
CA THR A 80 29.22 -4.13 6.00
C THR A 80 29.49 -3.05 4.96
N THR A 81 30.40 -3.34 4.02
CA THR A 81 30.74 -2.43 2.92
C THR A 81 30.93 -3.19 1.62
N ALA A 82 30.76 -2.52 0.48
CA ALA A 82 31.02 -3.11 -0.84
C ALA A 82 32.45 -3.68 -0.97
N THR A 83 33.42 -3.10 -0.26
CA THR A 83 34.81 -3.55 -0.23
C THR A 83 35.00 -4.87 0.52
N ASP A 84 34.08 -5.22 1.42
CA ASP A 84 34.08 -6.50 2.14
C ASP A 84 33.50 -7.63 1.29
N ALA A 85 32.60 -7.31 0.35
CA ALA A 85 31.98 -8.27 -0.57
C ALA A 85 32.98 -8.84 -1.60
N ALA A 86 33.96 -8.03 -2.01
CA ALA A 86 35.07 -8.44 -2.89
C ALA A 86 35.96 -9.57 -2.30
N ALA A 87 35.68 -10.04 -1.08
CA ALA A 87 36.28 -11.22 -0.49
C ALA A 87 35.66 -12.54 -0.97
N LEU A 88 34.48 -12.52 -1.60
CA LEU A 88 33.94 -13.64 -2.36
C LEU A 88 33.99 -13.31 -3.84
N ASP A 89 34.53 -14.23 -4.64
CA ASP A 89 34.65 -14.10 -6.10
C ASP A 89 33.30 -13.88 -6.82
N GLU A 90 32.17 -14.17 -6.17
CA GLU A 90 30.81 -14.07 -6.75
C GLU A 90 29.99 -12.85 -6.28
N LEU A 91 30.50 -12.02 -5.34
CA LEU A 91 29.78 -10.83 -4.87
C LEU A 91 30.62 -9.59 -5.09
N ASP A 92 30.58 -9.06 -6.32
CA ASP A 92 31.23 -7.79 -6.61
C ASP A 92 30.53 -6.61 -5.89
N GLY A 93 31.26 -5.50 -5.75
CA GLY A 93 30.76 -4.32 -5.05
C GLY A 93 29.54 -3.69 -5.72
N GLU A 94 29.36 -3.91 -7.03
CA GLU A 94 28.19 -3.45 -7.78
C GLU A 94 26.94 -4.23 -7.37
N THR A 95 27.02 -5.57 -7.34
CA THR A 95 25.95 -6.46 -6.91
C THR A 95 25.54 -6.18 -5.46
N TYR A 96 26.51 -5.97 -4.57
CA TYR A 96 26.24 -5.55 -3.20
C TYR A 96 25.41 -4.25 -3.16
N SER A 97 25.88 -3.21 -3.85
CA SER A 97 25.24 -1.89 -3.83
C SER A 97 23.83 -1.95 -4.43
N ALA A 98 23.66 -2.67 -5.54
CA ALA A 98 22.36 -2.90 -6.15
C ALA A 98 21.38 -3.60 -5.21
N LYS A 99 21.85 -4.57 -4.39
CA LYS A 99 21.00 -5.26 -3.41
C LYS A 99 20.64 -4.39 -2.23
N VAL A 100 21.58 -3.62 -1.68
CA VAL A 100 21.29 -2.67 -0.60
C VAL A 100 20.28 -1.63 -1.10
N ASP A 101 20.45 -1.08 -2.29
CA ASP A 101 19.50 -0.14 -2.89
C ASP A 101 18.12 -0.76 -3.12
N GLN A 102 18.07 -2.04 -3.55
CA GLN A 102 16.81 -2.77 -3.68
C GLN A 102 16.09 -2.90 -2.33
N LEU A 103 16.80 -3.26 -1.26
CA LEU A 103 16.23 -3.36 0.09
C LEU A 103 15.77 -1.99 0.61
N ARG A 104 16.58 -0.94 0.42
CA ARG A 104 16.25 0.43 0.80
C ARG A 104 14.96 0.92 0.15
N ARG A 105 14.80 0.71 -1.15
CA ARG A 105 13.56 1.07 -1.87
C ARG A 105 12.35 0.30 -1.34
N ALA A 106 12.52 -1.00 -1.06
CA ALA A 106 11.43 -1.82 -0.53
C ALA A 106 11.02 -1.37 0.88
N VAL A 107 11.97 -1.16 1.80
CA VAL A 107 11.70 -0.66 3.16
C VAL A 107 10.99 0.70 3.12
N SER A 108 11.45 1.62 2.27
CA SER A 108 10.83 2.94 2.11
C SER A 108 9.41 2.86 1.54
N ALA A 109 9.13 1.95 0.61
CA ALA A 109 7.77 1.78 0.09
C ALA A 109 6.79 1.33 1.19
N PHE A 110 7.20 0.41 2.06
CA PHE A 110 6.36 -0.06 3.17
C PHE A 110 6.22 0.94 4.31
N GLU A 111 6.99 2.03 4.34
CA GLU A 111 6.88 3.08 5.35
C GLU A 111 5.57 3.85 5.21
N THR A 112 5.17 4.16 3.97
CA THR A 112 3.99 5.00 3.68
C THR A 112 2.73 4.19 3.32
N LEU A 113 2.90 2.93 2.89
CA LEU A 113 1.80 2.04 2.52
C LEU A 113 0.71 1.90 3.60
N PRO A 114 1.03 1.62 4.89
CA PRO A 114 0.00 1.45 5.91
C PRO A 114 -0.91 2.67 6.08
N ASP A 115 -0.37 3.88 5.93
CA ASP A 115 -1.12 5.12 6.08
C ASP A 115 -2.00 5.40 4.85
N ALA A 116 -1.48 5.12 3.65
CA ALA A 116 -2.27 5.18 2.42
C ALA A 116 -3.46 4.19 2.47
N LEU A 117 -3.23 2.94 2.90
CA LEU A 117 -4.29 1.94 3.07
C LEU A 117 -5.32 2.35 4.14
N ALA A 118 -4.88 3.00 5.23
CA ALA A 118 -5.79 3.51 6.25
C ALA A 118 -6.70 4.62 5.71
N LYS A 119 -6.16 5.52 4.88
CA LYS A 119 -6.94 6.55 4.18
C LYS A 119 -7.95 5.92 3.20
N ILE A 120 -7.51 4.96 2.38
CA ILE A 120 -8.39 4.25 1.46
C ILE A 120 -9.55 3.57 2.20
N LYS A 121 -9.25 2.90 3.31
CA LYS A 121 -10.27 2.31 4.18
C LYS A 121 -11.30 3.36 4.62
N ARG A 122 -10.86 4.52 5.10
CA ARG A 122 -11.77 5.60 5.55
C ARG A 122 -12.60 6.15 4.39
N GLY A 123 -12.00 6.35 3.21
CA GLY A 123 -12.72 6.79 2.01
C GLY A 123 -13.77 5.78 1.56
N PHE A 124 -13.47 4.47 1.60
CA PHE A 124 -14.45 3.43 1.26
C PHE A 124 -15.57 3.34 2.30
N ASP A 125 -15.25 3.43 3.59
CA ASP A 125 -16.26 3.47 4.65
C ASP A 125 -17.17 4.70 4.53
N ALA A 126 -16.62 5.86 4.17
CA ALA A 126 -17.38 7.08 3.92
C ALA A 126 -18.27 6.97 2.67
N PHE A 127 -17.75 6.45 1.57
CA PHE A 127 -18.53 6.22 0.35
C PHE A 127 -19.72 5.32 0.62
N ARG A 128 -19.52 4.23 1.38
CA ARG A 128 -20.59 3.33 1.81
C ARG A 128 -21.63 4.03 2.67
N GLN A 129 -21.20 4.75 3.72
CA GLN A 129 -22.14 5.46 4.60
C GLN A 129 -22.93 6.54 3.86
N GLY A 130 -22.27 7.28 2.96
CA GLY A 130 -22.91 8.27 2.11
C GLY A 130 -23.92 7.65 1.14
N GLY A 131 -23.58 6.51 0.52
CA GLY A 131 -24.50 5.73 -0.30
C GLY A 131 -25.72 5.22 0.47
N ASP A 132 -25.51 4.63 1.65
CA ASP A 132 -26.58 4.16 2.53
C ASP A 132 -27.53 5.32 2.92
N ALA A 133 -26.98 6.48 3.27
CA ALA A 133 -27.75 7.69 3.58
C ALA A 133 -28.54 8.20 2.36
N TYR A 134 -27.92 8.21 1.17
CA TYR A 134 -28.57 8.62 -0.07
C TYR A 134 -29.78 7.73 -0.40
N LEU A 135 -29.61 6.41 -0.30
CA LEU A 135 -30.68 5.43 -0.52
C LEU A 135 -31.78 5.52 0.54
N GLY A 136 -31.41 5.85 1.78
CA GLY A 136 -32.35 6.16 2.86
C GLY A 136 -33.04 7.53 2.75
N GLU A 137 -32.83 8.25 1.64
CA GLU A 137 -33.34 9.61 1.39
C GLU A 137 -32.86 10.67 2.41
N GLN A 138 -31.79 10.37 3.15
CA GLN A 138 -31.11 11.29 4.08
C GLN A 138 -30.09 12.14 3.31
N TYR A 139 -30.58 12.93 2.36
CA TYR A 139 -29.74 13.59 1.36
C TYR A 139 -28.72 14.57 1.94
N LEU A 140 -29.07 15.31 2.99
CA LEU A 140 -28.14 16.23 3.65
C LEU A 140 -26.96 15.49 4.31
N ASP A 141 -27.22 14.34 4.93
CA ASP A 141 -26.20 13.51 5.57
C ASP A 141 -25.33 12.80 4.53
N ALA A 142 -25.94 12.37 3.42
CA ALA A 142 -25.24 11.80 2.28
C ALA A 142 -24.26 12.81 1.65
N GLU A 143 -24.72 14.02 1.36
CA GLU A 143 -23.90 15.12 0.82
C GLU A 143 -22.66 15.37 1.66
N GLN A 144 -22.83 15.58 2.98
CA GLN A 144 -21.71 15.82 3.89
C GLN A 144 -20.74 14.65 3.97
N THR A 145 -21.25 13.43 3.99
CA THR A 145 -20.42 12.22 4.11
C THR A 145 -19.64 11.95 2.82
N LEU A 146 -20.26 12.14 1.65
CA LEU A 146 -19.63 11.89 0.36
C LEU A 146 -18.51 12.89 0.06
N GLY A 147 -18.63 14.14 0.50
CA GLY A 147 -17.55 15.12 0.41
C GLY A 147 -16.26 14.71 1.17
N THR A 148 -16.36 13.80 2.15
CA THR A 148 -15.18 13.27 2.85
C THR A 148 -14.41 12.23 2.05
N VAL A 149 -15.02 11.63 1.02
CA VAL A 149 -14.40 10.55 0.24
C VAL A 149 -13.18 11.04 -0.50
N GLY A 150 -13.28 12.13 -1.28
CA GLY A 150 -12.13 12.69 -2.00
C GLY A 150 -11.02 13.18 -1.07
N THR A 151 -11.39 13.73 0.09
CA THR A 151 -10.43 14.18 1.12
C THR A 151 -9.54 13.03 1.64
N GLU A 152 -10.07 11.80 1.66
CA GLU A 152 -9.32 10.61 2.08
C GLU A 152 -8.65 9.88 0.91
N LEU A 153 -9.36 9.71 -0.22
CA LEU A 153 -8.89 8.91 -1.35
C LEU A 153 -7.83 9.62 -2.19
N ASP A 154 -7.99 10.91 -2.49
CA ASP A 154 -7.08 11.59 -3.43
C ASP A 154 -5.63 11.62 -2.90
N PRO A 155 -5.37 11.97 -1.62
CA PRO A 155 -4.01 11.93 -1.09
C PRO A 155 -3.45 10.50 -1.00
N ALA A 156 -4.31 9.50 -0.85
CA ALA A 156 -3.90 8.11 -0.81
C ALA A 156 -3.50 7.62 -2.21
N SER A 157 -4.29 7.94 -3.24
CA SER A 157 -3.95 7.68 -4.65
C SER A 157 -2.65 8.38 -5.08
N GLU A 158 -2.45 9.63 -4.68
CA GLU A 158 -1.18 10.35 -4.95
C GLU A 158 0.01 9.65 -4.27
N THR A 159 -0.18 9.20 -3.02
CA THR A 159 0.87 8.43 -2.31
C THR A 159 1.16 7.13 -3.05
N LEU A 160 0.13 6.36 -3.41
CA LEU A 160 0.29 5.07 -4.08
C LEU A 160 0.92 5.19 -5.48
N SER A 161 0.51 6.16 -6.28
CA SER A 161 1.03 6.37 -7.64
C SER A 161 2.48 6.87 -7.68
N SER A 162 2.94 7.53 -6.62
CA SER A 162 4.34 7.96 -6.49
C SER A 162 5.27 6.89 -5.91
N LEU A 163 4.73 5.79 -5.41
CA LEU A 163 5.54 4.69 -4.87
C LEU A 163 6.27 3.95 -5.98
N THR A 164 7.58 3.81 -5.81
CA THR A 164 8.34 2.79 -6.54
C THR A 164 8.11 1.44 -5.88
N ALA A 165 6.95 0.85 -6.16
CA ALA A 165 6.51 -0.40 -5.56
C ALA A 165 7.43 -1.58 -5.95
N PRO A 166 7.75 -2.48 -5.01
CA PRO A 166 8.32 -3.78 -5.34
C PRO A 166 7.42 -4.54 -6.31
N ALA A 167 8.00 -5.23 -7.30
CA ALA A 167 7.25 -5.96 -8.32
C ALA A 167 6.12 -6.87 -7.79
N PRO A 168 6.24 -7.58 -6.64
CA PRO A 168 5.15 -8.41 -6.11
C PRO A 168 3.87 -7.65 -5.75
N VAL A 169 3.96 -6.36 -5.42
CA VAL A 169 2.81 -5.55 -4.96
C VAL A 169 2.41 -4.45 -5.95
N ALA A 170 3.19 -4.26 -7.01
CA ALA A 170 2.99 -3.17 -7.98
C ALA A 170 1.60 -3.22 -8.64
N ASP A 171 1.19 -4.37 -9.18
CA ASP A 171 -0.11 -4.52 -9.84
C ASP A 171 -1.29 -4.23 -8.89
N ALA A 172 -1.15 -4.65 -7.63
CA ALA A 172 -2.18 -4.41 -6.61
C ALA A 172 -2.25 -2.94 -6.19
N ILE A 173 -1.12 -2.23 -6.16
CA ILE A 173 -1.06 -0.78 -5.92
C ILE A 173 -1.70 -0.02 -7.08
N ASP A 174 -1.40 -0.41 -8.32
CA ASP A 174 -2.01 0.17 -9.52
C ASP A 174 -3.54 -0.02 -9.53
N ASP A 175 -4.01 -1.24 -9.25
CA ASP A 175 -5.43 -1.55 -9.13
C ASP A 175 -6.11 -0.70 -8.05
N LEU A 176 -5.48 -0.60 -6.87
CA LEU A 176 -6.02 0.13 -5.74
C LEU A 176 -6.10 1.63 -6.01
N THR A 177 -5.11 2.18 -6.70
CA THR A 177 -5.10 3.58 -7.15
C THR A 177 -6.27 3.85 -8.10
N ARG A 178 -6.42 3.03 -9.16
CA ARG A 178 -7.53 3.17 -10.12
C ARG A 178 -8.90 3.07 -9.47
N VAL A 179 -9.07 2.15 -8.52
CA VAL A 179 -10.33 2.00 -7.78
C VAL A 179 -10.59 3.21 -6.90
N SER A 180 -9.57 3.70 -6.20
CA SER A 180 -9.70 4.87 -5.32
C SER A 180 -10.10 6.11 -6.12
N ASP A 181 -9.48 6.32 -7.28
CA ASP A 181 -9.82 7.43 -8.19
C ASP A 181 -11.25 7.30 -8.72
N THR A 182 -11.65 6.09 -9.13
CA THR A 182 -13.02 5.81 -9.59
C THR A 182 -14.05 6.12 -8.50
N ILE A 183 -13.80 5.66 -7.27
CA ILE A 183 -14.72 5.88 -6.15
C ILE A 183 -14.76 7.36 -5.78
N SER A 184 -13.63 8.07 -5.84
CA SER A 184 -13.59 9.52 -5.61
C SER A 184 -14.48 10.26 -6.60
N VAL A 185 -14.38 9.96 -7.90
CA VAL A 185 -15.26 10.54 -8.93
C VAL A 185 -16.72 10.18 -8.71
N ALA A 186 -17.02 8.90 -8.45
CA ALA A 186 -18.39 8.45 -8.20
C ALA A 186 -19.00 9.09 -6.94
N ALA A 187 -18.18 9.40 -5.93
CA ALA A 187 -18.62 10.09 -4.72
C ALA A 187 -19.06 11.54 -5.03
N VAL A 188 -18.32 12.25 -5.89
CA VAL A 188 -18.67 13.61 -6.32
C VAL A 188 -20.02 13.64 -7.04
N ASP A 189 -20.27 12.69 -7.95
CA ASP A 189 -21.56 12.64 -8.64
C ASP A 189 -22.71 12.27 -7.70
N LEU A 190 -22.45 11.38 -6.74
CA LEU A 190 -23.45 10.98 -5.76
C LEU A 190 -23.73 12.11 -4.76
N GLU A 191 -22.72 12.90 -4.41
CA GLU A 191 -22.85 14.13 -3.63
C GLU A 191 -23.73 15.14 -4.37
N ALA A 192 -23.47 15.39 -5.66
CA ALA A 192 -24.31 16.25 -6.49
C ALA A 192 -25.76 15.74 -6.61
N ALA A 193 -25.94 14.41 -6.69
CA ALA A 193 -27.25 13.80 -6.66
C ALA A 193 -27.96 14.03 -5.31
N ALA A 194 -27.23 13.90 -4.21
CA ALA A 194 -27.73 14.16 -2.86
C ALA A 194 -28.14 15.63 -2.70
N GLU A 195 -27.29 16.57 -3.11
CA GLU A 195 -27.57 18.01 -3.09
C GLU A 195 -28.86 18.35 -3.87
N ALA A 196 -29.02 17.80 -5.08
CA ALA A 196 -30.24 17.92 -5.87
C ALA A 196 -31.46 17.31 -5.16
N GLY A 197 -31.26 16.20 -4.44
CA GLY A 197 -32.25 15.59 -3.56
C GLY A 197 -32.72 16.52 -2.44
N THR A 198 -31.78 17.15 -1.73
CA THR A 198 -32.04 18.16 -0.68
C THR A 198 -32.85 19.34 -1.23
N ARG A 199 -32.59 19.77 -2.47
CA ARG A 199 -33.32 20.85 -3.16
C ARG A 199 -34.67 20.41 -3.77
N GLY A 200 -35.00 19.13 -3.74
CA GLY A 200 -36.20 18.56 -4.37
C GLY A 200 -36.14 18.49 -5.92
N ALA A 201 -34.96 18.67 -6.52
CA ALA A 201 -34.73 18.68 -7.96
C ALA A 201 -34.64 17.24 -8.53
N ARG A 202 -35.80 16.58 -8.69
CA ARG A 202 -35.88 15.15 -9.07
C ARG A 202 -35.18 14.78 -10.38
N SER A 203 -35.21 15.66 -11.40
CA SER A 203 -34.59 15.38 -12.70
C SER A 203 -33.07 15.47 -12.61
N GLU A 204 -32.53 16.49 -11.93
CA GLU A 204 -31.09 16.66 -11.66
C GLU A 204 -30.55 15.48 -10.86
N ARG A 205 -31.25 15.08 -9.79
CA ARG A 205 -30.88 13.92 -8.97
C ARG A 205 -30.76 12.64 -9.81
N ARG A 206 -31.70 12.38 -10.73
CA ARG A 206 -31.67 11.19 -11.58
C ARG A 206 -30.53 11.23 -12.60
N ALA A 207 -30.23 12.40 -13.16
CA ALA A 207 -29.11 12.57 -14.07
C ALA A 207 -27.80 12.26 -13.35
N ALA A 208 -27.52 12.95 -12.22
CA ALA A 208 -26.31 12.73 -11.44
C ALA A 208 -26.16 11.27 -10.95
N PHE A 209 -27.24 10.62 -10.51
CA PHE A 209 -27.19 9.19 -10.17
C PHE A 209 -26.90 8.27 -11.37
N THR A 210 -27.31 8.66 -12.58
CA THR A 210 -26.96 7.93 -13.80
C THR A 210 -25.47 8.10 -14.13
N ASP A 211 -24.91 9.28 -13.87
CA ASP A 211 -23.49 9.57 -14.05
C ASP A 211 -22.64 8.71 -13.08
N VAL A 212 -23.07 8.57 -11.80
CA VAL A 212 -22.48 7.62 -10.84
C VAL A 212 -22.42 6.20 -11.41
N GLN A 213 -23.53 5.71 -11.97
CA GLN A 213 -23.60 4.37 -12.54
C GLN A 213 -22.66 4.23 -13.73
N THR A 214 -22.61 5.23 -14.60
CA THR A 214 -21.75 5.25 -15.79
C THR A 214 -20.28 5.21 -15.40
N HIS A 215 -19.83 6.03 -14.45
CA HIS A 215 -18.43 6.01 -14.00
C HIS A 215 -18.03 4.68 -13.34
N LEU A 216 -18.94 4.06 -12.56
CA LEU A 216 -18.73 2.72 -12.01
C LEU A 216 -18.81 1.60 -13.07
N GLU A 217 -19.40 1.87 -14.23
CA GLU A 217 -19.47 0.96 -15.37
C GLU A 217 -18.23 1.04 -16.27
N ASP A 218 -17.74 2.26 -16.49
CA ASP A 218 -16.59 2.56 -17.34
C ASP A 218 -15.25 2.32 -16.66
N ALA A 219 -15.21 2.31 -15.33
CA ALA A 219 -14.03 1.97 -14.57
C ALA A 219 -13.55 0.56 -14.96
N THR A 220 -12.44 0.51 -15.69
CA THR A 220 -11.80 -0.71 -16.20
C THR A 220 -10.99 -1.37 -15.08
N VAL A 221 -11.64 -1.64 -13.96
CA VAL A 221 -11.10 -2.46 -12.87
C VAL A 221 -11.63 -3.87 -13.08
N ALA A 222 -10.81 -4.89 -12.76
CA ALA A 222 -11.21 -6.29 -12.84
C ALA A 222 -12.68 -6.47 -12.39
N PRO A 223 -13.59 -6.96 -13.27
CA PRO A 223 -15.04 -6.87 -13.07
C PRO A 223 -15.51 -7.47 -11.73
N ASP A 224 -14.79 -8.46 -11.21
CA ASP A 224 -15.06 -9.11 -9.93
C ASP A 224 -14.89 -8.18 -8.72
N ARG A 225 -14.03 -7.14 -8.80
CA ARG A 225 -13.78 -6.19 -7.72
C ARG A 225 -14.73 -4.98 -7.74
N LEU A 226 -15.22 -4.60 -8.92
CA LEU A 226 -16.26 -3.58 -9.09
C LEU A 226 -17.66 -4.06 -8.72
N GLU A 227 -17.94 -5.36 -8.84
CA GLU A 227 -19.23 -5.93 -8.44
C GLU A 227 -19.52 -5.70 -6.95
N ILE A 228 -18.48 -5.58 -6.12
CA ILE A 228 -18.61 -5.33 -4.68
C ILE A 228 -19.00 -3.88 -4.43
N VAL A 229 -18.39 -2.92 -5.13
CA VAL A 229 -18.79 -1.50 -5.11
C VAL A 229 -20.22 -1.33 -5.64
N ARG A 230 -20.60 -2.05 -6.69
CA ARG A 230 -21.97 -2.04 -7.23
C ARG A 230 -23.01 -2.62 -6.27
N ARG A 231 -22.65 -3.60 -5.44
CA ARG A 231 -23.55 -4.14 -4.39
C ARG A 231 -23.85 -3.10 -3.31
N LEU A 232 -22.97 -2.14 -3.07
CA LEU A 232 -23.20 -1.07 -2.10
C LEU A 232 -24.33 -0.13 -2.53
N LEU A 233 -24.57 0.03 -3.83
CA LEU A 233 -25.62 0.91 -4.38
C LEU A 233 -26.92 0.19 -4.80
N ARG A 234 -27.02 -1.13 -4.60
CA ARG A 234 -28.17 -1.97 -5.04
C ARG A 234 -28.94 -2.64 -3.89
N ARG A 235 -28.68 -2.26 -2.64
CA ARG A 235 -29.50 -2.71 -1.50
C ARG A 235 -30.72 -1.82 -1.32
#